data_AF-A0A370SWM7-F1
#
_entry.id   AF-A0A370SWM7-F1
#
_cell.length_a   1.000
_cell.length_b   1.000
_cell.length_c   1.000
_cell.angle_alpha   90.00
_cell.angle_beta   90.00
_cell.angle_gamma   90.00
#
_symmetry.space_group_name_H-M   'P 1'
#
loop_
_entity.id
_entity.type
_entity.pdbx_description
1 polymer ?
#
loop_
_entity_poly.entity_id
_entity_poly.type
_entity_poly.pdbx_seq_one_letter_code
_entity_poly.pdbx_strand_id
1 'polypeptide(L)'
;MADGIATADAPAAPVAKKEPVTHTLTCKTDQSVKQVAVAMRDVMVFLVGGAGDQERYYVDGPNHNVDYVRKMVDADIEALEIKEFCTTLPLGYNAFMSEEDLEKNVIRKISNCNTAVYIIGHSLGGWNGAHLSAVLTDRGFKVKMLITLDPVGHGKIVYGISKIYRQIPKPKAEFWVNIRAAAVDWNVSDLVADFGEQWEVTEGPNVMGRLDINHADANFMFARALPGGKSARQILKESILKRTKG
;
A
#
# COMPACT_ATOMS: atom_id res chain seq x y z
N MET A 1 30.65 37.24 -56.02
CA MET A 1 30.35 37.20 -54.58
C MET A 1 28.89 37.55 -54.40
N ALA A 2 28.16 36.61 -53.78
CA ALA A 2 26.88 36.70 -53.08
C ALA A 2 25.69 37.44 -53.73
N ASP A 3 24.78 36.58 -54.17
CA ASP A 3 23.32 36.68 -54.33
C ASP A 3 22.57 37.64 -53.40
N GLY A 4 21.45 38.17 -53.91
CA GLY A 4 20.46 38.91 -53.13
C GLY A 4 19.18 39.22 -53.91
N ILE A 5 18.47 38.18 -54.38
CA ILE A 5 17.11 38.31 -54.90
C ILE A 5 16.16 38.47 -53.71
N ALA A 6 15.59 39.67 -53.55
CA ALA A 6 14.49 39.92 -52.63
C ALA A 6 13.16 39.67 -53.36
N THR A 7 12.61 38.48 -53.23
CA THR A 7 11.21 38.19 -53.59
C THR A 7 10.30 38.74 -52.48
N ALA A 8 9.38 39.62 -52.86
CA ALA A 8 8.33 40.10 -51.98
C ALA A 8 7.36 38.94 -51.65
N ASP A 9 7.21 38.65 -50.36
CA ASP A 9 6.23 37.68 -49.86
C ASP A 9 4.80 38.15 -50.14
N ALA A 10 3.99 37.24 -50.68
CA ALA A 10 2.55 37.42 -50.84
C ALA A 10 1.85 37.43 -49.46
N PRO A 11 0.74 38.16 -49.30
CA PRO A 11 0.04 38.22 -48.01
C PRO A 11 -0.57 36.86 -47.65
N ALA A 12 -0.31 36.42 -46.42
CA ALA A 12 -0.89 35.21 -45.85
C ALA A 12 -2.43 35.30 -45.79
N ALA A 13 -3.10 34.25 -46.25
CA ALA A 13 -4.55 34.12 -46.18
C ALA A 13 -5.05 34.12 -44.71
N PRO A 14 -6.21 34.70 -44.41
CA PRO A 14 -6.71 34.77 -43.04
C PRO A 14 -7.05 33.37 -42.51
N VAL A 15 -6.48 33.03 -41.35
CA VAL A 15 -6.79 31.80 -40.62
C VAL A 15 -8.25 31.88 -40.13
N ALA A 16 -9.10 30.96 -40.61
CA ALA A 16 -10.48 30.83 -40.17
C ALA A 16 -10.53 30.57 -38.66
N LYS A 17 -11.22 31.45 -37.92
CA LYS A 17 -11.52 31.25 -36.50
C LYS A 17 -12.39 29.99 -36.36
N LYS A 18 -11.89 28.97 -35.64
CA LYS A 18 -12.74 27.84 -35.21
C LYS A 18 -13.66 28.33 -34.11
N GLU A 19 -14.96 28.34 -34.38
CA GLU A 19 -15.97 28.58 -33.35
C GLU A 19 -16.03 27.38 -32.38
N PRO A 20 -16.21 27.63 -31.08
CA PRO A 20 -16.39 26.57 -30.10
C PRO A 20 -17.76 25.90 -30.34
N VAL A 21 -17.74 24.64 -30.76
CA VAL A 21 -18.97 23.83 -30.86
C VAL A 21 -19.37 23.42 -29.44
N THR A 22 -20.32 24.14 -28.86
CA THR A 22 -20.99 23.74 -27.63
C THR A 22 -21.91 22.55 -27.91
N HIS A 23 -21.50 21.35 -27.51
CA HIS A 23 -22.40 20.20 -27.47
C HIS A 23 -23.25 20.26 -26.21
N THR A 24 -24.56 20.46 -26.38
CA THR A 24 -25.53 20.33 -25.28
C THR A 24 -25.70 18.85 -24.96
N LEU A 25 -25.16 18.39 -23.84
CA LEU A 25 -25.13 16.96 -23.46
C LEU A 25 -26.48 16.41 -22.94
N THR A 26 -27.49 17.27 -22.73
CA THR A 26 -28.85 16.86 -22.34
C THR A 26 -29.91 17.93 -22.63
N CYS A 27 -31.10 17.51 -23.04
CA CYS A 27 -32.24 18.41 -23.27
C CYS A 27 -32.74 19.00 -21.94
N LYS A 28 -33.06 20.29 -21.89
CA LYS A 28 -33.51 21.00 -20.66
C LYS A 28 -34.79 20.43 -20.04
N THR A 29 -35.52 19.59 -20.77
CA THR A 29 -36.75 18.92 -20.33
C THR A 29 -36.54 17.54 -19.73
N ASP A 30 -35.31 17.01 -19.75
CA ASP A 30 -34.98 15.71 -19.16
C ASP A 30 -34.78 15.86 -17.64
N GLN A 31 -35.88 15.76 -16.90
CA GLN A 31 -35.90 15.70 -15.43
C GLN A 31 -35.79 14.26 -14.89
N SER A 32 -35.52 13.28 -15.76
CA SER A 32 -35.40 11.90 -15.31
C SER A 32 -34.18 11.74 -14.40
N VAL A 33 -34.38 11.11 -13.25
CA VAL A 33 -33.27 10.74 -12.35
C VAL A 33 -32.44 9.70 -13.07
N LYS A 34 -31.29 10.12 -13.63
CA LYS A 34 -30.32 9.19 -14.22
C LYS A 34 -29.70 8.37 -13.09
N GLN A 35 -30.09 7.10 -13.02
CA GLN A 35 -29.41 6.14 -12.17
C GLN A 35 -28.01 5.92 -12.74
N VAL A 36 -27.01 6.50 -12.08
CA VAL A 36 -25.60 6.20 -12.36
C VAL A 36 -25.28 4.95 -11.54
N ALA A 37 -24.99 3.84 -12.22
CA ALA A 37 -24.43 2.68 -11.56
C ALA A 37 -23.06 3.07 -10.96
N VAL A 38 -22.97 3.11 -9.63
CA VAL A 38 -21.69 3.31 -8.95
C VAL A 38 -20.92 2.01 -9.11
N ALA A 39 -19.96 1.99 -10.02
CA ALA A 39 -19.07 0.85 -10.17
C ALA A 39 -18.22 0.71 -8.90
N MET A 40 -18.43 -0.38 -8.17
CA MET A 40 -17.57 -0.76 -7.06
C MET A 40 -16.13 -0.89 -7.58
N ARG A 41 -15.17 -0.31 -6.85
CA ARG A 41 -13.76 -0.34 -7.25
C ARG A 41 -13.05 -1.51 -6.58
N ASP A 42 -12.28 -2.26 -7.36
CA ASP A 42 -11.45 -3.34 -6.86
C ASP A 42 -10.46 -2.86 -5.78
N VAL A 43 -10.23 -3.70 -4.80
CA VAL A 43 -9.32 -3.52 -3.68
C VAL A 43 -8.40 -4.73 -3.58
N MET A 44 -7.10 -4.47 -3.46
CA MET A 44 -6.09 -5.47 -3.16
C MET A 44 -5.41 -5.14 -1.84
N VAL A 45 -5.41 -6.06 -0.89
CA VAL A 45 -4.72 -5.94 0.39
C VAL A 45 -3.59 -6.95 0.46
N PHE A 46 -2.35 -6.47 0.41
CA PHE A 46 -1.16 -7.29 0.65
C PHE A 46 -0.84 -7.30 2.15
N LEU A 47 -0.70 -8.48 2.72
CA LEU A 47 -0.27 -8.68 4.10
C LEU A 47 1.15 -9.26 4.11
N VAL A 48 2.14 -8.44 4.41
CA VAL A 48 3.55 -8.81 4.28
C VAL A 48 4.12 -9.20 5.64
N GLY A 49 4.37 -10.49 5.81
CA GLY A 49 4.97 -11.07 7.02
C GLY A 49 6.48 -10.89 7.08
N GLY A 50 7.02 -10.83 8.31
CA GLY A 50 8.46 -10.78 8.55
C GLY A 50 9.21 -12.09 8.27
N ALA A 51 10.48 -12.16 8.66
CA ALA A 51 11.23 -13.42 8.62
C ALA A 51 10.59 -14.45 9.56
N GLY A 52 10.50 -15.69 9.10
CA GLY A 52 9.85 -16.77 9.84
C GLY A 52 8.32 -16.70 9.81
N ASP A 53 7.70 -15.76 9.09
CA ASP A 53 6.24 -15.59 9.15
C ASP A 53 5.49 -16.51 8.17
N GLN A 54 5.70 -16.30 6.87
CA GLN A 54 5.05 -17.05 5.79
C GLN A 54 5.88 -18.24 5.29
N GLU A 55 7.14 -18.29 5.69
CA GLU A 55 8.07 -19.39 5.42
C GLU A 55 9.00 -19.56 6.63
N ARG A 56 9.65 -20.73 6.71
CA ARG A 56 10.68 -20.96 7.74
C ARG A 56 11.86 -20.01 7.52
N TYR A 57 12.43 -19.51 8.60
CA TYR A 57 13.66 -18.72 8.59
C TYR A 57 14.67 -19.35 9.53
N TYR A 58 15.68 -19.99 8.94
CA TYR A 58 16.60 -20.89 9.64
C TYR A 58 15.85 -21.98 10.42
N VAL A 59 15.85 -21.92 11.75
CA VAL A 59 15.24 -22.94 12.62
C VAL A 59 13.82 -22.59 13.06
N ASP A 60 13.37 -21.35 12.83
CA ASP A 60 12.10 -20.81 13.33
C ASP A 60 11.04 -20.62 12.22
N GLY A 61 9.77 -20.54 12.62
CA GLY A 61 8.62 -20.38 11.74
C GLY A 61 8.17 -21.65 11.01
N PRO A 62 7.13 -21.56 10.15
CA PRO A 62 6.33 -20.37 9.87
C PRO A 62 5.38 -20.01 11.03
N ASN A 63 5.36 -18.73 11.41
CA ASN A 63 4.64 -18.21 12.58
C ASN A 63 3.25 -17.62 12.23
N HIS A 64 3.01 -17.28 10.97
CA HIS A 64 1.70 -16.85 10.46
C HIS A 64 1.08 -15.64 11.19
N ASN A 65 1.89 -14.71 11.70
CA ASN A 65 1.45 -13.52 12.43
C ASN A 65 0.52 -12.65 11.57
N VAL A 66 0.85 -12.42 10.30
CA VAL A 66 -0.01 -11.62 9.41
C VAL A 66 -1.27 -12.36 8.98
N ASP A 67 -1.35 -13.68 9.13
CA ASP A 67 -2.58 -14.42 8.84
C ASP A 67 -3.64 -14.14 9.91
N TYR A 68 -3.25 -13.87 11.16
CA TYR A 68 -4.18 -13.38 12.18
C TYR A 68 -4.71 -11.99 11.87
N VAL A 69 -3.87 -11.10 11.31
CA VAL A 69 -4.31 -9.79 10.80
C VAL A 69 -5.27 -9.99 9.62
N ARG A 70 -4.93 -10.87 8.68
CA ARG A 70 -5.75 -11.21 7.51
C ARG A 70 -7.13 -11.69 7.92
N LYS A 71 -7.24 -12.59 8.90
CA LYS A 71 -8.54 -13.06 9.43
C LYS A 71 -9.43 -11.90 9.88
N MET A 72 -8.86 -10.86 10.50
CA MET A 72 -9.63 -9.67 10.91
C MET A 72 -10.07 -8.84 9.71
N VAL A 73 -9.21 -8.68 8.70
CA VAL A 73 -9.53 -7.97 7.44
C VAL A 73 -10.62 -8.72 6.66
N ASP A 74 -10.48 -10.04 6.51
CA ASP A 74 -11.45 -10.89 5.82
C ASP A 74 -12.82 -10.87 6.53
N ALA A 75 -12.84 -10.89 7.87
CA ALA A 75 -14.07 -10.74 8.63
C ALA A 75 -14.75 -9.37 8.41
N ASP A 76 -13.97 -8.29 8.27
CA ASP A 76 -14.52 -6.98 7.93
C ASP A 76 -15.01 -6.92 6.47
N ILE A 77 -14.32 -7.56 5.53
CA ILE A 77 -14.73 -7.68 4.12
C ILE A 77 -16.07 -8.41 4.00
N GLU A 78 -16.22 -9.52 4.73
CA GLU A 78 -17.46 -10.30 4.76
C GLU A 78 -18.60 -9.47 5.38
N ALA A 79 -18.35 -8.83 6.53
CA ALA A 79 -19.36 -7.98 7.18
C ALA A 79 -19.77 -6.75 6.36
N LEU A 80 -18.94 -6.32 5.41
CA LEU A 80 -19.25 -5.22 4.50
C LEU A 80 -19.89 -5.69 3.19
N GLU A 81 -19.95 -7.00 2.94
CA GLU A 81 -20.47 -7.64 1.72
C GLU A 81 -19.71 -7.20 0.46
N ILE A 82 -18.37 -7.11 0.55
CA ILE A 82 -17.50 -6.62 -0.56
C ILE A 82 -16.48 -7.66 -1.04
N LYS A 83 -16.70 -8.93 -0.72
CA LYS A 83 -15.77 -10.03 -1.03
C LYS A 83 -15.43 -10.15 -2.52
N GLU A 84 -16.39 -9.87 -3.40
CA GLU A 84 -16.18 -9.92 -4.85
C GLU A 84 -15.23 -8.83 -5.35
N PHE A 85 -15.09 -7.73 -4.60
CA PHE A 85 -14.28 -6.57 -4.98
C PHE A 85 -13.01 -6.43 -4.14
N CYS A 86 -12.82 -7.25 -3.11
CA CYS A 86 -11.71 -7.10 -2.17
C CYS A 86 -10.95 -8.42 -2.01
N THR A 87 -9.72 -8.45 -2.51
CA THR A 87 -8.83 -9.60 -2.40
C THR A 87 -7.77 -9.33 -1.33
N THR A 88 -7.51 -10.32 -0.47
CA THR A 88 -6.43 -10.31 0.51
C THR A 88 -5.38 -11.36 0.16
N LEU A 89 -4.10 -11.00 0.23
CA LEU A 89 -2.99 -11.89 -0.11
C LEU A 89 -1.86 -11.79 0.93
N PRO A 90 -1.57 -12.85 1.68
CA PRO A 90 -0.39 -12.90 2.53
C PRO A 90 0.86 -13.16 1.68
N LEU A 91 1.97 -12.51 2.02
CA LEU A 91 3.26 -12.57 1.34
C LEU A 91 4.40 -12.64 2.37
N GLY A 92 5.44 -13.41 2.08
CA GLY A 92 6.71 -13.26 2.81
C GLY A 92 7.41 -11.95 2.46
N TYR A 93 8.18 -11.38 3.39
CA TYR A 93 8.93 -10.14 3.15
C TYR A 93 9.81 -10.19 1.89
N ASN A 94 10.33 -11.37 1.55
CA ASN A 94 11.24 -11.59 0.43
C ASN A 94 10.53 -11.93 -0.90
N ALA A 95 9.19 -11.95 -0.94
CA ALA A 95 8.41 -12.44 -2.07
C ALA A 95 8.40 -11.51 -3.30
N PHE A 96 9.09 -10.38 -3.29
CA PHE A 96 9.06 -9.38 -4.36
C PHE A 96 10.41 -8.67 -4.54
N MET A 97 11.50 -9.37 -4.25
CA MET A 97 12.85 -8.79 -4.27
C MET A 97 13.48 -8.73 -5.67
N SER A 98 13.01 -9.55 -6.60
CA SER A 98 13.39 -9.51 -8.02
C SER A 98 12.23 -8.96 -8.87
N GLU A 99 12.51 -8.49 -10.07
CA GLU A 99 11.45 -8.07 -11.02
C GLU A 99 10.49 -9.23 -11.35
N GLU A 100 11.00 -10.44 -11.50
CA GLU A 100 10.19 -11.63 -11.77
C GLU A 100 9.26 -11.94 -10.58
N ASP A 101 9.79 -11.92 -9.36
CA ASP A 101 9.00 -12.16 -8.15
C ASP A 101 7.96 -11.05 -7.93
N LEU A 102 8.35 -9.79 -8.11
CA LEU A 102 7.45 -8.65 -8.02
C LEU A 102 6.29 -8.78 -9.02
N GLU A 103 6.62 -9.14 -10.27
CA GLU A 103 5.63 -9.34 -11.32
C GLU A 103 4.66 -10.47 -10.97
N LYS A 104 5.20 -11.63 -10.60
CA LYS A 104 4.45 -12.86 -10.31
C LYS A 104 3.59 -12.75 -9.06
N ASN A 105 4.16 -12.22 -7.97
CA ASN A 105 3.57 -12.30 -6.64
C ASN A 105 2.77 -11.05 -6.27
N VAL A 106 3.02 -9.90 -6.90
CA VAL A 106 2.33 -8.64 -6.61
C VAL A 106 1.60 -8.10 -7.83
N ILE A 107 2.30 -7.73 -8.91
CA ILE A 107 1.70 -6.97 -10.02
C ILE A 107 0.58 -7.74 -10.70
N ARG A 108 0.78 -9.01 -11.05
CA ARG A 108 -0.24 -9.86 -11.69
C ARG A 108 -1.46 -10.16 -10.80
N LYS A 109 -1.38 -9.85 -9.51
CA LYS A 109 -2.51 -9.99 -8.58
C LYS A 109 -3.40 -8.76 -8.57
N ILE A 110 -2.88 -7.61 -9.00
CA ILE A 110 -3.63 -6.37 -9.10
C ILE A 110 -4.41 -6.40 -10.42
N SER A 111 -5.74 -6.51 -10.35
CA SER A 111 -6.60 -6.74 -11.52
C SER A 111 -6.45 -5.68 -12.61
N ASN A 112 -6.29 -4.40 -12.23
CA ASN A 112 -6.09 -3.29 -13.16
C ASN A 112 -5.51 -2.05 -12.45
N CYS A 113 -5.15 -1.02 -13.22
CA CYS A 113 -4.55 0.22 -12.69
C CYS A 113 -5.49 1.08 -11.82
N ASN A 114 -6.79 0.78 -11.76
CA ASN A 114 -7.74 1.45 -10.88
C ASN A 114 -7.95 0.74 -9.54
N THR A 115 -7.47 -0.49 -9.41
CA THR A 115 -7.47 -1.24 -8.16
C THR A 115 -6.77 -0.42 -7.07
N ALA A 116 -7.44 -0.25 -5.94
CA ALA A 116 -6.86 0.39 -4.77
C ALA A 116 -5.98 -0.61 -4.02
N VAL A 117 -4.71 -0.27 -3.83
CA VAL A 117 -3.75 -1.14 -3.14
C VAL A 117 -3.60 -0.70 -1.69
N TYR A 118 -3.67 -1.66 -0.78
CA TYR A 118 -3.41 -1.52 0.64
C TYR A 118 -2.28 -2.48 1.02
N ILE A 119 -1.35 -2.03 1.83
CA ILE A 119 -0.21 -2.83 2.29
C ILE A 119 -0.20 -2.82 3.81
N ILE A 120 -0.19 -4.00 4.42
CA ILE A 120 -0.03 -4.18 5.86
C ILE A 120 1.22 -5.02 6.07
N GLY A 121 2.28 -4.42 6.59
CA GLY A 121 3.55 -5.09 6.80
C GLY A 121 3.87 -5.23 8.28
N HIS A 122 4.30 -6.42 8.71
CA HIS A 122 4.75 -6.70 10.07
C HIS A 122 6.25 -7.00 10.10
N SER A 123 6.97 -6.50 11.09
CA SER A 123 8.42 -6.78 11.26
C SER A 123 9.21 -6.42 9.99
N LEU A 124 10.05 -7.32 9.44
CA LEU A 124 10.74 -7.12 8.15
C LEU A 124 9.76 -6.89 6.99
N GLY A 125 8.56 -7.46 7.07
CA GLY A 125 7.49 -7.19 6.13
C GLY A 125 6.97 -5.76 6.20
N GLY A 126 7.08 -5.10 7.35
CA GLY A 126 6.85 -3.66 7.50
C GLY A 126 7.86 -2.82 6.71
N TRP A 127 9.14 -3.17 6.80
CA TRP A 127 10.21 -2.51 6.04
C TRP A 127 10.11 -2.76 4.53
N ASN A 128 9.97 -4.03 4.11
CA ASN A 128 9.84 -4.35 2.69
C ASN A 128 8.50 -3.89 2.11
N GLY A 129 7.41 -3.93 2.88
CA GLY A 129 6.10 -3.38 2.49
C GLY A 129 6.15 -1.86 2.30
N ALA A 130 6.93 -1.16 3.13
CA ALA A 130 7.21 0.26 2.95
C ALA A 130 7.96 0.55 1.63
N HIS A 131 8.96 -0.26 1.25
CA HIS A 131 9.58 -0.18 -0.08
C HIS A 131 8.62 -0.51 -1.22
N LEU A 132 7.81 -1.55 -1.05
CA LEU A 132 6.82 -1.95 -2.03
C LEU A 132 5.83 -0.82 -2.34
N SER A 133 5.45 -0.02 -1.33
CA SER A 133 4.58 1.15 -1.54
C SER A 133 5.18 2.15 -2.54
N ALA A 134 6.49 2.41 -2.45
CA ALA A 134 7.22 3.28 -3.35
C ALA A 134 7.33 2.68 -4.75
N VAL A 135 7.73 1.40 -4.84
CA VAL A 135 7.85 0.67 -6.12
C VAL A 135 6.52 0.66 -6.88
N LEU A 136 5.41 0.37 -6.21
CA LEU A 136 4.09 0.33 -6.83
C LEU A 136 3.64 1.71 -7.27
N THR A 137 3.84 2.73 -6.44
CA THR A 137 3.48 4.11 -6.78
C THR A 137 4.28 4.64 -7.96
N ASP A 138 5.59 4.34 -8.02
CA ASP A 138 6.47 4.75 -9.13
C ASP A 138 6.13 4.02 -10.44
N ARG A 139 5.46 2.87 -10.37
CA ARG A 139 4.86 2.16 -11.51
C ARG A 139 3.43 2.61 -11.85
N GLY A 140 2.90 3.61 -11.16
CA GLY A 140 1.57 4.18 -11.42
C GLY A 140 0.41 3.47 -10.72
N PHE A 141 0.66 2.53 -9.81
CA PHE A 141 -0.40 1.94 -8.99
C PHE A 141 -0.84 2.88 -7.87
N LYS A 142 -2.10 2.77 -7.45
CA LYS A 142 -2.70 3.62 -6.42
C LYS A 142 -2.57 2.98 -5.04
N VAL A 143 -1.46 3.23 -4.35
CA VAL A 143 -1.28 2.80 -2.96
C VAL A 143 -2.06 3.72 -2.01
N LYS A 144 -3.24 3.26 -1.60
CA LYS A 144 -4.17 4.01 -0.74
C LYS A 144 -3.69 4.09 0.70
N MET A 145 -3.18 2.98 1.22
CA MET A 145 -2.75 2.92 2.61
C MET A 145 -1.57 1.98 2.81
N LEU A 146 -0.63 2.43 3.62
CA LEU A 146 0.39 1.60 4.23
C LEU A 146 0.11 1.49 5.73
N ILE A 147 0.20 0.29 6.29
CA ILE A 147 0.17 0.04 7.72
C ILE A 147 1.43 -0.75 8.07
N THR A 148 2.28 -0.19 8.93
CA THR A 148 3.49 -0.85 9.41
C THR A 148 3.34 -1.23 10.88
N LEU A 149 3.44 -2.52 11.19
CA LEU A 149 3.28 -3.11 12.51
C LEU A 149 4.65 -3.55 13.04
N ASP A 150 5.18 -2.75 13.96
CA ASP A 150 6.52 -2.84 14.51
C ASP A 150 7.59 -3.14 13.46
N PRO A 151 7.78 -2.26 12.45
CA PRO A 151 8.68 -2.54 11.36
C PRO A 151 10.13 -2.62 11.85
N VAL A 152 10.85 -3.62 11.34
CA VAL A 152 12.29 -3.80 11.61
C VAL A 152 13.03 -3.96 10.28
N GLY A 153 14.32 -3.68 10.26
CA GLY A 153 15.12 -3.77 9.02
C GLY A 153 16.37 -2.90 9.00
N HIS A 154 16.62 -2.17 10.09
CA HIS A 154 17.88 -1.46 10.28
C HIS A 154 18.97 -2.43 10.77
N GLY A 155 20.25 -2.10 10.56
CA GLY A 155 21.38 -2.93 11.01
C GLY A 155 22.11 -3.72 9.91
N LYS A 156 23.44 -3.70 9.96
CA LYS A 156 24.32 -4.28 8.93
C LYS A 156 24.23 -5.80 8.83
N ILE A 157 23.87 -6.48 9.92
CA ILE A 157 23.81 -7.95 9.97
C ILE A 157 22.65 -8.46 9.14
N VAL A 158 21.47 -7.84 9.26
CA VAL A 158 20.27 -8.19 8.47
C VAL A 158 20.48 -8.01 6.97
N TYR A 159 21.24 -7.00 6.54
CA TYR A 159 21.60 -6.82 5.12
C TYR A 159 22.49 -7.95 4.55
N GLY A 160 23.17 -8.70 5.43
CA GLY A 160 24.03 -9.83 5.09
C GLY A 160 23.31 -11.17 5.08
N ILE A 161 22.25 -11.33 5.88
CA ILE A 161 21.56 -12.63 6.10
C ILE A 161 20.13 -12.67 5.56
N SER A 162 19.49 -11.53 5.33
CA SER A 162 18.10 -11.45 4.88
C SER A 162 17.97 -10.81 3.50
N LYS A 163 17.01 -11.29 2.70
CA LYS A 163 16.65 -10.68 1.42
C LYS A 163 15.75 -9.46 1.65
N ILE A 164 16.35 -8.34 2.05
CA ILE A 164 15.66 -7.08 2.32
C ILE A 164 16.21 -5.93 1.46
N TYR A 165 15.39 -4.89 1.27
CA TYR A 165 15.87 -3.66 0.69
C TYR A 165 16.86 -2.98 1.65
N ARG A 166 18.06 -2.67 1.17
CA ARG A 166 19.15 -2.15 2.02
C ARG A 166 19.06 -0.67 2.33
N GLN A 167 18.25 0.07 1.57
CA GLN A 167 18.05 1.50 1.81
C GLN A 167 16.93 1.69 2.83
N ILE A 168 16.99 2.76 3.61
CA ILE A 168 15.85 3.15 4.46
C ILE A 168 14.64 3.38 3.55
N PRO A 169 13.46 2.79 3.85
CA PRO A 169 12.28 2.97 3.03
C PRO A 169 11.89 4.44 2.95
N LYS A 170 11.42 4.85 1.77
CA LYS A 170 10.78 6.16 1.55
C LYS A 170 9.35 5.90 1.10
N PRO A 171 8.41 5.62 2.03
CA PRO A 171 7.08 5.16 1.67
C PRO A 171 6.34 6.15 0.77
N LYS A 172 5.58 5.61 -0.18
CA LYS A 172 4.65 6.37 -1.01
C LYS A 172 3.27 5.72 -0.91
N ALA A 173 2.44 6.30 -0.06
CA ALA A 173 1.04 5.93 0.11
C ALA A 173 0.24 7.20 0.40
N GLU A 174 -1.04 7.22 0.04
CA GLU A 174 -1.91 8.37 0.36
C GLU A 174 -2.16 8.52 1.86
N PHE A 175 -2.12 7.40 2.60
CA PHE A 175 -2.23 7.38 4.05
C PHE A 175 -1.29 6.34 4.64
N TRP A 176 -0.62 6.66 5.75
CA TRP A 176 0.31 5.77 6.41
C TRP A 176 0.05 5.75 7.92
N VAL A 177 -0.22 4.54 8.44
CA VAL A 177 -0.27 4.24 9.87
C VAL A 177 1.00 3.48 10.23
N ASN A 178 1.72 3.94 11.23
CA ASN A 178 2.84 3.18 11.79
C ASN A 178 2.62 2.94 13.27
N ILE A 179 2.83 1.69 13.69
CA ILE A 179 2.64 1.25 15.07
C ILE A 179 3.94 0.60 15.51
N ARG A 180 4.41 0.95 16.71
CA ARG A 180 5.59 0.37 17.35
C ARG A 180 5.20 -0.45 18.56
N ALA A 181 5.79 -1.64 18.68
CA ALA A 181 5.71 -2.46 19.88
C ALA A 181 6.67 -1.95 20.96
N ALA A 182 6.23 -1.97 22.20
CA ALA A 182 6.99 -1.52 23.37
C ALA A 182 6.64 -2.36 24.61
N ALA A 183 6.67 -3.68 24.46
CA ALA A 183 6.38 -4.63 25.54
C ALA A 183 7.29 -4.40 26.77
N VAL A 184 6.68 -4.33 27.96
CA VAL A 184 7.41 -4.21 29.24
C VAL A 184 8.05 -5.54 29.66
N ASP A 185 7.34 -6.66 29.50
CA ASP A 185 7.81 -8.01 29.86
C ASP A 185 8.31 -8.76 28.62
N TRP A 186 9.44 -8.29 28.09
CA TRP A 186 10.00 -8.77 26.83
C TRP A 186 10.62 -10.17 27.00
N ASN A 187 10.04 -11.19 26.36
CA ASN A 187 10.63 -12.52 26.28
C ASN A 187 11.38 -12.70 24.95
N VAL A 188 12.69 -12.43 24.98
CA VAL A 188 13.63 -12.52 23.85
C VAL A 188 14.06 -13.95 23.50
N SER A 189 13.55 -14.97 24.18
CA SER A 189 14.25 -16.26 24.17
C SER A 189 13.98 -17.17 22.98
N ASP A 190 13.07 -16.86 22.05
CA ASP A 190 12.82 -17.76 20.90
C ASP A 190 12.27 -17.08 19.61
N LEU A 191 12.94 -16.05 19.08
CA LEU A 191 12.71 -15.60 17.68
C LEU A 191 14.04 -15.08 17.09
N VAL A 192 14.92 -16.04 16.77
CA VAL A 192 16.18 -16.00 15.99
C VAL A 192 16.97 -14.67 15.98
N ALA A 193 18.01 -14.62 16.82
CA ALA A 193 19.04 -13.59 16.95
C ALA A 193 19.29 -12.71 15.69
N ASP A 194 19.15 -11.40 15.84
CA ASP A 194 19.29 -10.34 14.83
C ASP A 194 18.16 -10.22 13.79
N PHE A 195 16.90 -10.16 14.28
CA PHE A 195 15.95 -9.29 13.60
C PHE A 195 16.52 -7.86 13.60
N GLY A 196 16.34 -7.13 12.50
CA GLY A 196 16.96 -5.82 12.33
C GLY A 196 16.63 -4.91 13.48
N GLU A 197 17.49 -3.95 13.75
CA GLU A 197 17.15 -2.86 14.64
C GLU A 197 15.78 -2.30 14.21
N GLN A 198 14.91 -2.10 15.22
CA GLN A 198 13.59 -1.53 15.01
C GLN A 198 13.74 -0.24 14.22
N TRP A 199 12.95 -0.10 13.15
CA TRP A 199 12.99 1.10 12.35
C TRP A 199 12.30 2.23 13.12
N GLU A 200 13.11 3.17 13.63
CA GLU A 200 12.60 4.38 14.25
C GLU A 200 12.03 5.32 13.19
N VAL A 201 10.71 5.24 13.00
CA VAL A 201 9.98 6.13 12.10
C VAL A 201 9.65 7.43 12.82
N THR A 202 10.36 8.50 12.49
CA THR A 202 10.21 9.82 13.12
C THR A 202 9.34 10.79 12.31
N GLU A 203 9.16 10.55 11.01
CA GLU A 203 8.43 11.41 10.10
C GLU A 203 7.74 10.62 8.97
N GLY A 204 6.67 11.20 8.40
CA GLY A 204 5.94 10.64 7.26
C GLY A 204 4.55 10.09 7.57
N PRO A 205 4.35 9.25 8.60
CA PRO A 205 3.04 8.68 8.92
C PRO A 205 2.00 9.73 9.27
N ASN A 206 0.76 9.49 8.84
CA ASN A 206 -0.39 10.28 9.23
C ASN A 206 -0.86 9.92 10.64
N VAL A 207 -0.67 8.67 11.04
CA VAL A 207 -0.98 8.18 12.39
C VAL A 207 0.21 7.41 12.92
N MET A 208 0.59 7.75 14.14
CA MET A 208 1.69 7.14 14.84
C MET A 208 1.23 6.55 16.17
N GLY A 209 1.57 5.29 16.43
CA GLY A 209 1.21 4.58 17.64
C GLY A 209 2.41 3.90 18.29
N ARG A 210 2.42 3.86 19.62
CA ARG A 210 3.31 3.02 20.40
C ARG A 210 2.47 2.26 21.43
N LEU A 211 2.58 0.94 21.44
CA LEU A 211 1.71 0.06 22.22
C LEU A 211 2.54 -0.92 23.06
N ASP A 212 2.13 -1.12 24.31
CA ASP A 212 2.65 -2.17 25.18
C ASP A 212 2.07 -3.53 24.78
N ILE A 213 2.67 -4.10 23.72
CA ILE A 213 2.29 -5.33 23.02
C ILE A 213 3.60 -5.96 22.53
N ASN A 214 3.70 -7.29 22.48
CA ASN A 214 4.89 -7.95 21.96
C ASN A 214 5.05 -7.77 20.46
N HIS A 215 6.29 -7.86 19.99
CA HIS A 215 6.61 -7.80 18.58
C HIS A 215 5.80 -8.82 17.75
N ALA A 216 5.67 -10.07 18.22
CA ALA A 216 4.97 -11.14 17.50
C ALA A 216 3.45 -10.93 17.38
N ASP A 217 2.86 -10.10 18.25
CA ASP A 217 1.41 -9.93 18.41
C ASP A 217 0.83 -8.94 17.37
N ALA A 218 1.05 -9.20 16.07
CA ALA A 218 0.66 -8.32 14.97
C ALA A 218 -0.84 -8.00 14.93
N ASN A 219 -1.69 -8.99 15.22
CA ASN A 219 -3.13 -8.82 15.31
C ASN A 219 -3.55 -7.89 16.45
N PHE A 220 -2.89 -7.94 17.60
CA PHE A 220 -3.18 -7.05 18.72
C PHE A 220 -2.74 -5.62 18.40
N MET A 221 -1.57 -5.43 17.78
CA MET A 221 -1.14 -4.11 17.28
C MET A 221 -2.17 -3.53 16.30
N PHE A 222 -2.65 -4.35 15.36
CA PHE A 222 -3.63 -3.92 14.36
C PHE A 222 -4.99 -3.55 14.96
N ALA A 223 -5.45 -4.27 15.98
CA ALA A 223 -6.78 -4.12 16.56
C ALA A 223 -6.87 -3.10 17.70
N ARG A 224 -5.77 -2.81 18.40
CA ARG A 224 -5.76 -1.90 19.56
C ARG A 224 -5.95 -0.45 19.11
N ALA A 225 -6.72 0.31 19.89
CA ALA A 225 -6.88 1.74 19.68
C ALA A 225 -5.53 2.48 19.81
N LEU A 226 -5.26 3.37 18.86
CA LEU A 226 -4.08 4.23 18.85
C LEU A 226 -4.36 5.55 19.58
N PRO A 227 -3.33 6.35 19.90
CA PRO A 227 -3.52 7.75 20.29
C PRO A 227 -4.38 8.47 19.24
N GLY A 228 -5.57 8.96 19.63
CA GLY A 228 -6.58 9.49 18.70
C GLY A 228 -7.85 8.62 18.57
N GLY A 229 -7.90 7.46 19.23
CA GLY A 229 -9.13 6.72 19.52
C GLY A 229 -9.48 5.59 18.55
N LYS A 230 -9.00 5.63 17.29
CA LYS A 230 -9.20 4.54 16.32
C LYS A 230 -8.02 3.57 16.29
N SER A 231 -8.30 2.30 16.03
CA SER A 231 -7.28 1.30 15.70
C SER A 231 -6.92 1.33 14.21
N ALA A 232 -5.77 0.74 13.86
CA ALA A 232 -5.39 0.56 12.46
C ALA A 232 -6.44 -0.25 11.68
N ARG A 233 -7.04 -1.26 12.32
CA ARG A 233 -8.17 -2.02 11.76
C ARG A 233 -9.36 -1.13 11.41
N GLN A 234 -9.77 -0.25 12.32
CA GLN A 234 -10.89 0.66 12.08
C GLN A 234 -10.57 1.66 10.95
N ILE A 235 -9.36 2.22 10.94
CA ILE A 235 -8.90 3.13 9.89
C ILE A 235 -8.91 2.43 8.51
N LEU A 236 -8.39 1.20 8.43
CA LEU A 236 -8.41 0.41 7.20
C LEU A 236 -9.84 0.14 6.72
N LYS A 237 -10.70 -0.37 7.63
CA LYS A 237 -12.09 -0.71 7.32
C LYS A 237 -12.86 0.48 6.76
N GLU A 238 -12.73 1.64 7.38
CA GLU A 238 -13.37 2.88 6.92
C GLU A 238 -12.84 3.31 5.54
N SER A 239 -11.53 3.21 5.30
CA SER A 239 -10.94 3.53 4.00
C SER A 239 -11.42 2.59 2.89
N ILE A 240 -11.47 1.29 3.15
CA ILE A 240 -11.96 0.29 2.19
C ILE A 240 -13.44 0.56 1.89
N LEU A 241 -14.26 0.76 2.92
CA LEU A 241 -15.69 1.05 2.76
C LEU A 241 -15.93 2.31 1.91
N LYS A 242 -15.20 3.40 2.20
CA LYS A 242 -15.28 4.64 1.41
C LYS A 242 -14.87 4.42 -0.05
N ARG A 243 -13.94 3.50 -0.32
CA ARG A 243 -13.44 3.24 -1.67
C ARG A 243 -14.38 2.38 -2.50
N THR A 244 -15.01 1.39 -1.87
CA THR A 244 -15.90 0.44 -2.54
C THR A 244 -17.29 1.04 -2.74
N LYS A 245 -17.87 1.66 -1.71
CA LYS A 245 -19.26 2.18 -1.74
C LYS A 245 -19.38 3.68 -2.02
N GLY A 246 -18.28 4.39 -2.32
CA GLY A 246 -18.22 5.85 -2.50
C GLY A 246 -17.70 6.34 -3.85
#